data_AF-A8ZK53-F1
#
_entry.id   AF-A8ZK53-F1
#
_cell.length_a   1.000
_cell.length_b   1.000
_cell.length_c   1.000
_cell.angle_alpha   90.00
_cell.angle_beta   90.00
_cell.angle_gamma   90.00
#
_symmetry.space_group_name_H-M   'P 1'
#
loop_
_entity.id
_entity.type
_entity.pdbx_description
1 polymer ?
#
loop_
_entity_poly.entity_id
_entity_poly.type
_entity_poly.pdbx_seq_one_letter_code
_entity_poly.pdbx_strand_id
1 'polypeptide(L)'
;MIESRPSLSLNVRLTEEQLGFLDYLYPNIDPEDALIRILERARNRAIRKAEQQVHILHPRQEEAEQPETSPDQPISQVDEQVKNPIGQLQELCQKQQISLPRYEFSEISEGFRCLVQSMGLQGVGEGASKKKAKMGAAEMLLKRAEEGLCHISPSKG
;
A
#
# COMPACT_ATOMS: atom_id res chain seq x y z
N MET A 1 8.18 -22.87 30.66
CA MET A 1 7.04 -22.19 31.32
C MET A 1 6.40 -21.30 30.29
N ILE A 2 5.13 -21.54 29.91
CA ILE A 2 4.42 -20.71 28.93
C ILE A 2 3.64 -19.67 29.73
N GLU A 3 4.11 -18.42 29.72
CA GLU A 3 3.35 -17.31 30.29
C GLU A 3 2.04 -17.13 29.51
N SER A 4 0.93 -17.46 30.16
CA SER A 4 -0.40 -17.23 29.61
C SER A 4 -0.69 -15.74 29.71
N ARG A 5 -0.63 -15.03 28.58
CA ARG A 5 -0.96 -13.59 28.52
C ARG A 5 -2.39 -13.38 29.04
N PRO A 6 -2.62 -12.41 29.95
CA PRO A 6 -3.96 -12.12 30.42
C PRO A 6 -4.80 -11.56 29.26
N SER A 7 -5.84 -12.28 28.86
CA SER A 7 -6.84 -11.78 27.91
C SER A 7 -7.74 -10.78 28.63
N LEU A 8 -7.59 -9.50 28.32
CA LEU A 8 -8.48 -8.45 28.81
C LEU A 8 -9.66 -8.29 27.85
N SER A 9 -10.88 -8.44 28.34
CA SER A 9 -12.11 -8.17 27.59
C SER A 9 -12.66 -6.80 27.96
N LEU A 10 -13.00 -5.99 26.95
CA LEU A 10 -13.63 -4.68 27.13
C LEU A 10 -15.07 -4.74 26.65
N ASN A 11 -16.03 -4.36 27.51
CA ASN A 11 -17.45 -4.27 27.15
C ASN A 11 -17.84 -2.80 26.97
N VAL A 12 -18.48 -2.47 25.85
CA VAL A 12 -18.94 -1.11 25.55
C VAL A 12 -20.46 -1.10 25.49
N ARG A 13 -21.09 -0.13 26.17
CA ARG A 13 -22.53 0.13 26.07
C ARG A 13 -22.74 1.41 25.27
N LEU A 14 -23.58 1.35 24.25
CA LEU A 14 -23.93 2.48 23.39
C LEU A 14 -25.31 3.01 23.72
N THR A 15 -25.50 4.32 23.62
CA THR A 15 -26.82 4.96 23.70
C THR A 15 -27.56 4.85 22.36
N GLU A 16 -28.88 5.09 22.35
CA GLU A 16 -29.67 5.11 21.11
C GLU A 16 -29.18 6.17 20.12
N GLU A 17 -28.76 7.34 20.61
CA GLU A 17 -28.18 8.40 19.77
C GLU A 17 -26.87 7.94 19.11
N GLN A 18 -26.02 7.24 19.85
CA GLN A 18 -24.77 6.69 19.31
C GLN A 18 -25.05 5.59 18.29
N LEU A 19 -26.06 4.76 18.53
CA LEU A 19 -26.50 3.73 17.59
C LEU A 19 -27.04 4.36 16.30
N GLY A 20 -27.85 5.41 16.41
CA GLY A 20 -28.35 6.16 15.26
C GLY A 20 -27.23 6.86 14.48
N PHE A 21 -26.19 7.33 15.15
CA PHE A 21 -25.00 7.88 14.49
C PHE A 21 -24.23 6.81 13.72
N LEU A 22 -24.13 5.58 14.25
CA LEU A 22 -23.52 4.47 13.53
C LEU A 22 -24.31 4.13 12.27
N ASP A 23 -25.64 4.04 12.36
CA ASP A 23 -26.52 3.75 11.22
C ASP A 23 -26.44 4.86 10.15
N TYR A 24 -26.35 6.13 10.58
CA TYR A 24 -26.16 7.25 9.67
C TYR A 24 -24.82 7.18 8.90
N LEU A 25 -23.73 6.85 9.58
CA LEU A 25 -22.40 6.77 8.95
C LEU A 25 -22.20 5.50 8.12
N TYR A 26 -22.85 4.41 8.52
CA TYR A 26 -22.68 3.07 7.97
C TYR A 26 -24.06 2.41 7.76
N PRO A 27 -24.85 2.89 6.81
CA PRO A 27 -26.20 2.39 6.59
C PRO A 27 -26.18 0.92 6.15
N ASN A 28 -27.09 0.12 6.72
CA ASN A 28 -27.22 -1.33 6.47
C ASN A 28 -26.02 -2.17 6.92
N ILE A 29 -25.17 -1.65 7.80
CA ILE A 29 -24.09 -2.41 8.44
C ILE A 29 -24.52 -2.71 9.87
N ASP A 30 -24.20 -3.90 10.37
CA ASP A 30 -24.43 -4.24 11.77
C ASP A 30 -23.71 -3.23 12.68
N PRO A 31 -24.34 -2.76 13.78
CA PRO A 31 -23.75 -1.75 14.64
C PRO A 31 -22.43 -2.18 15.29
N GLU A 32 -22.20 -3.47 15.51
CA GLU A 32 -20.93 -3.99 16.01
C GLU A 32 -19.83 -3.80 14.96
N ASP A 33 -20.09 -4.18 13.70
CA ASP A 33 -19.16 -3.99 12.59
C ASP A 33 -18.88 -2.51 12.32
N ALA A 34 -19.92 -1.66 12.41
CA ALA A 34 -19.77 -0.22 12.29
C ALA A 34 -18.86 0.35 13.39
N LEU A 35 -19.03 -0.11 14.64
CA LEU A 35 -18.18 0.28 15.76
C LEU A 35 -16.74 -0.19 15.56
N ILE A 36 -16.52 -1.44 15.12
CA ILE A 36 -15.20 -1.99 14.81
C ILE A 36 -14.49 -1.13 13.78
N ARG A 37 -15.18 -0.73 12.70
CA ARG A 37 -14.63 0.14 11.65
C ARG A 37 -14.21 1.51 12.18
N ILE A 38 -15.00 2.12 13.06
CA ILE A 38 -14.65 3.39 13.69
C ILE A 38 -13.41 3.25 14.56
N LEU A 39 -13.36 2.22 15.41
CA LEU A 39 -12.23 1.98 16.31
C LEU A 39 -10.95 1.66 15.53
N GLU A 40 -11.06 0.87 14.46
CA GLU A 40 -9.94 0.57 13.58
C GLU A 40 -9.40 1.84 12.90
N ARG A 41 -10.29 2.70 12.41
CA ARG A 41 -9.89 4.00 11.84
C ARG A 41 -9.22 4.90 12.87
N ALA A 42 -9.74 4.94 14.10
CA ALA A 42 -9.15 5.70 15.20
C ALA A 42 -7.76 5.16 15.59
N ARG A 43 -7.62 3.83 15.69
CA ARG A 43 -6.35 3.13 15.94
C ARG A 43 -5.33 3.49 14.87
N ASN A 44 -5.68 3.33 13.60
CA ASN A 44 -4.77 3.59 12.49
C ASN A 44 -4.37 5.07 12.42
N ARG A 45 -5.29 6.00 12.76
CA ARG A 45 -4.97 7.42 12.89
C ARG A 45 -4.00 7.69 14.04
N ALA A 46 -4.17 7.04 15.19
CA ALA A 46 -3.27 7.18 16.32
C ALA A 46 -1.87 6.64 16.00
N ILE A 47 -1.78 5.47 15.36
CA ILE A 47 -0.52 4.89 14.89
C ILE A 47 0.20 5.86 13.95
N ARG A 48 -0.47 6.33 12.90
CA ARG A 48 0.13 7.28 11.93
C ARG A 48 0.61 8.57 12.59
N LYS A 49 -0.16 9.10 13.56
CA LYS A 49 0.27 10.28 14.33
C LYS A 49 1.48 9.98 15.20
N ALA A 50 1.57 8.81 15.81
CA ALA A 50 2.74 8.40 16.58
C ALA A 50 3.97 8.28 15.68
N GLU A 51 3.83 7.63 14.52
CA GLU A 51 4.89 7.50 13.50
C GLU A 51 5.39 8.87 13.00
N GLN A 52 4.48 9.80 12.68
CA GLN A 52 4.84 11.16 12.27
C GLN A 52 5.57 11.93 13.37
N GLN A 53 5.14 11.78 14.63
CA GLN A 53 5.80 12.42 15.77
C GLN A 53 7.21 11.85 16.00
N VAL A 54 7.39 10.53 15.87
CA VAL A 54 8.71 9.90 15.94
C VAL A 54 9.62 10.38 14.80
N HIS A 55 9.08 10.56 13.59
CA HIS A 55 9.83 11.09 12.45
C HIS A 55 10.29 12.54 12.65
N ILE A 56 9.53 13.36 13.38
CA ILE A 56 9.87 14.76 13.69
C ILE A 56 10.89 14.88 14.84
N LEU A 57 10.90 13.91 15.77
CA LEU A 57 11.80 13.93 16.93
C LEU A 57 13.17 13.27 16.67
N HIS A 58 13.31 12.45 15.64
CA HIS A 58 14.59 11.88 15.20
C HIS A 58 14.94 12.28 13.75
N PRO A 59 15.45 13.50 13.49
CA PRO A 59 16.34 13.68 12.38
C PRO A 59 17.69 13.06 12.78
N ARG A 60 18.06 11.97 12.11
CA ARG A 60 19.33 11.23 12.17
C ARG A 60 19.44 10.14 13.26
N GLN A 61 19.29 8.92 12.74
CA GLN A 61 20.08 7.69 12.94
C GLN A 61 19.20 6.47 13.26
N GLU A 62 19.55 5.36 12.60
CA GLU A 62 19.00 3.99 12.72
C GLU A 62 17.93 3.59 11.69
N GLU A 63 18.42 3.39 10.46
CA GLU A 63 18.08 2.19 9.69
C GLU A 63 18.42 0.94 10.52
N ALA A 64 17.42 0.20 10.97
CA ALA A 64 17.49 -1.25 11.16
C ALA A 64 16.08 -1.80 11.45
N GLU A 65 15.60 -2.60 10.48
CA GLU A 65 14.72 -3.75 10.65
C GLU A 65 13.35 -3.59 11.32
N GLN A 66 12.29 -3.72 10.50
CA GLN A 66 11.17 -4.59 10.86
C GLN A 66 10.66 -5.42 9.67
N PRO A 67 10.13 -6.63 9.93
CA PRO A 67 10.01 -7.73 8.99
C PRO A 67 8.69 -7.74 8.20
N GLU A 68 8.85 -8.03 6.92
CA GLU A 68 7.99 -8.75 5.97
C GLU A 68 6.53 -9.08 6.39
N THR A 69 5.54 -8.60 5.62
CA THR A 69 4.54 -9.45 4.91
C THR A 69 3.55 -8.61 4.06
N SER A 70 3.22 -9.17 2.90
CA SER A 70 2.36 -8.66 1.79
C SER A 70 0.85 -8.62 2.13
N PRO A 71 -0.05 -8.39 1.15
CA PRO A 71 -0.22 -7.21 0.28
C PRO A 71 -1.68 -6.71 0.32
N ASP A 72 -1.92 -5.42 0.54
CA ASP A 72 -3.05 -4.65 0.00
C ASP A 72 -3.12 -3.34 0.78
N GLN A 73 -2.80 -2.22 0.14
CA GLN A 73 -3.49 -0.96 0.40
C GLN A 73 -3.13 0.10 -0.65
N PRO A 74 -4.15 0.85 -1.14
CA PRO A 74 -3.99 1.93 -2.11
C PRO A 74 -3.27 3.11 -1.47
N ILE A 75 -2.21 3.58 -2.12
CA ILE A 75 -1.43 4.73 -1.65
C ILE A 75 -2.06 6.00 -2.21
N SER A 76 -2.92 6.62 -1.41
CA SER A 76 -3.40 7.98 -1.66
C SER A 76 -2.42 9.01 -1.05
N GLN A 77 -2.00 9.93 -1.92
CA GLN A 77 -1.53 11.30 -1.67
C GLN A 77 -0.07 11.53 -1.24
N VAL A 78 0.69 12.02 -2.22
CA VAL A 78 1.51 13.24 -2.10
C VAL A 78 1.40 13.99 -3.44
N ASP A 79 0.89 15.23 -3.37
CA ASP A 79 0.81 16.16 -4.51
C ASP A 79 2.12 16.94 -4.58
N GLU A 80 2.79 16.88 -5.73
CA GLU A 80 3.69 17.92 -6.28
C GLU A 80 4.32 17.39 -7.58
N GLN A 81 3.54 17.28 -8.68
CA GLN A 81 4.06 16.99 -10.04
C GLN A 81 5.11 15.86 -10.19
N VAL A 82 5.22 14.94 -9.22
CA VAL A 82 6.12 13.79 -9.27
C VAL A 82 5.37 12.72 -10.04
N LYS A 83 5.85 12.39 -11.24
CA LYS A 83 5.39 11.20 -11.97
C LYS A 83 5.31 10.05 -10.96
N ASN A 84 4.10 9.53 -10.72
CA ASN A 84 3.88 8.40 -9.83
C ASN A 84 3.85 7.13 -10.68
N PRO A 85 4.99 6.54 -11.04
CA PRO A 85 5.04 5.40 -11.97
C PRO A 85 4.29 4.19 -11.40
N ILE A 86 4.24 4.06 -10.08
CA ILE A 86 3.52 2.96 -9.41
C ILE A 86 2.01 3.11 -9.62
N GLY A 87 1.47 4.32 -9.38
CA GLY A 87 0.06 4.63 -9.60
C GLY A 87 -0.34 4.53 -11.06
N GLN A 88 0.48 5.07 -11.96
CA GLN A 88 0.26 4.98 -13.41
C GLN A 88 0.22 3.53 -13.91
N LEU A 89 1.13 2.68 -13.43
CA LEU A 89 1.13 1.26 -13.77
C LEU A 89 -0.12 0.55 -13.27
N GLN A 90 -0.54 0.85 -12.05
CA GLN A 90 -1.76 0.30 -11.46
C GLN A 90 -3.02 0.75 -12.21
N GLU A 91 -3.10 2.01 -12.63
CA GLU A 91 -4.19 2.52 -13.47
C GLU A 91 -4.22 1.83 -14.84
N LEU A 92 -3.06 1.64 -15.48
CA LEU A 92 -2.99 0.92 -16.75
C LEU A 92 -3.45 -0.53 -16.62
N CYS A 93 -3.07 -1.23 -15.54
CA CYS A 93 -3.52 -2.60 -15.30
C CYS A 93 -5.05 -2.65 -15.12
N GLN A 94 -5.61 -1.72 -14.34
CA GLN A 94 -7.06 -1.64 -14.13
C GLN A 94 -7.82 -1.30 -15.41
N LYS A 95 -7.34 -0.33 -16.21
CA LYS A 95 -7.95 0.05 -17.49
C LYS A 95 -7.96 -1.11 -18.49
N GLN A 96 -6.93 -1.95 -18.48
CA GLN A 96 -6.84 -3.11 -19.34
C GLN A 96 -7.49 -4.37 -18.75
N GLN A 97 -8.14 -4.29 -17.58
CA GLN A 97 -8.78 -5.41 -16.88
C GLN A 97 -7.86 -6.63 -16.69
N ILE A 98 -6.58 -6.38 -16.43
CA ILE A 98 -5.56 -7.40 -16.20
C ILE A 98 -5.18 -7.48 -14.72
N SER A 99 -4.50 -8.55 -14.36
CA SER A 99 -3.98 -8.74 -13.00
C SER A 99 -3.11 -7.57 -12.55
N LEU A 100 -3.28 -7.18 -11.28
CA LEU A 100 -2.48 -6.12 -10.66
C LEU A 100 -0.98 -6.46 -10.70
N PRO A 101 -0.11 -5.43 -10.76
CA PRO A 101 1.34 -5.65 -10.86
C PRO A 101 1.89 -6.29 -9.58
N ARG A 102 2.61 -7.40 -9.74
CA ARG A 102 3.26 -8.12 -8.64
C ARG A 102 4.67 -7.59 -8.44
N TYR A 103 5.02 -7.24 -7.21
CA TYR A 103 6.34 -6.73 -6.85
C TYR A 103 7.08 -7.73 -5.96
N GLU A 104 8.33 -7.98 -6.28
CA GLU A 104 9.26 -8.82 -5.53
C GLU A 104 10.51 -8.00 -5.22
N PHE A 105 11.07 -8.17 -4.02
CA PHE A 105 12.24 -7.43 -3.56
C PHE A 105 13.39 -8.38 -3.29
N SER A 106 14.60 -7.92 -3.59
CA SER A 106 15.83 -8.63 -3.28
C SER A 106 16.87 -7.61 -2.82
N GLU A 107 17.65 -7.97 -1.81
CA GLU A 107 18.76 -7.14 -1.36
C GLU A 107 19.99 -7.43 -2.22
N ILE A 108 20.71 -6.38 -2.61
CA ILE A 108 21.92 -6.45 -3.43
C ILE A 108 23.06 -5.73 -2.72
N SER A 109 24.30 -5.95 -3.15
CA SER A 109 25.52 -5.38 -2.54
C SER A 109 25.46 -3.86 -2.33
N GLU A 110 24.74 -3.14 -3.21
CA GLU A 110 24.61 -1.67 -3.19
C GLU A 110 23.15 -1.21 -3.00
N GLY A 111 22.34 -1.94 -2.23
CA GLY A 111 21.00 -1.52 -1.82
C GLY A 111 19.91 -2.53 -2.14
N PHE A 112 18.80 -2.08 -2.73
CA PHE A 112 17.62 -2.91 -3.00
C PHE A 112 17.35 -3.02 -4.48
N ARG A 113 17.04 -4.23 -4.93
CA ARG A 113 16.48 -4.54 -6.24
C ARG A 113 15.00 -4.87 -6.07
N CYS A 114 14.18 -4.35 -6.98
CA CYS A 114 12.77 -4.65 -7.05
C CYS A 114 12.44 -5.16 -8.45
N LEU A 115 11.83 -6.33 -8.55
CA LEU A 115 11.25 -6.90 -9.76
C LEU A 115 9.74 -6.63 -9.74
N VAL A 116 9.19 -6.11 -10.83
CA VAL A 116 7.75 -5.97 -11.03
C VAL A 116 7.32 -6.77 -12.24
N GLN A 117 6.20 -7.48 -12.15
CA GLN A 117 5.64 -8.29 -13.25
C GLN A 117 4.19 -7.90 -13.48
N SER A 118 3.84 -7.59 -14.72
CA SER A 118 2.45 -7.37 -15.17
C SER A 118 2.37 -7.43 -16.69
N MET A 119 1.19 -7.76 -17.24
CA MET A 119 0.93 -7.81 -18.69
C MET A 119 1.83 -8.78 -19.47
N GLY A 120 2.40 -9.80 -18.81
CA GLY A 120 3.44 -10.66 -19.41
C GLY A 120 4.81 -9.97 -19.59
N LEU A 121 4.96 -8.76 -19.06
CA LEU A 121 6.17 -7.97 -19.06
C LEU A 121 6.77 -7.92 -17.64
N GLN A 122 8.08 -7.68 -17.58
CA GLN A 122 8.81 -7.52 -16.33
C GLN A 122 9.61 -6.23 -16.32
N GLY A 123 9.73 -5.60 -15.15
CA GLY A 123 10.54 -4.43 -14.86
C GLY A 123 11.42 -4.70 -13.63
N VAL A 124 12.58 -4.09 -13.59
CA VAL A 124 13.61 -4.24 -12.54
C VAL A 124 14.14 -2.86 -12.17
N GLY A 125 13.96 -2.44 -10.94
CA GLY A 125 14.51 -1.19 -10.44
C GLY A 125 15.50 -1.47 -9.32
N GLU A 126 16.58 -0.72 -9.28
CA GLU A 126 17.57 -0.77 -8.21
C GLU A 126 17.64 0.60 -7.54
N GLY A 127 17.94 0.61 -6.25
CA GLY A 127 18.17 1.86 -5.55
C GLY A 127 18.55 1.66 -4.09
N ALA A 128 19.07 2.73 -3.49
CA ALA A 128 19.47 2.75 -2.08
C ALA A 128 18.31 2.49 -1.09
N SER A 129 17.06 2.40 -1.56
CA SER A 129 15.91 2.03 -0.73
C SER A 129 14.88 1.23 -1.51
N LYS A 130 14.10 0.37 -0.82
CA LYS A 130 12.98 -0.38 -1.42
C LYS A 130 12.01 0.55 -2.17
N LYS A 131 11.79 1.78 -1.68
CA LYS A 131 10.95 2.79 -2.34
C LYS A 131 11.53 3.22 -3.70
N LYS A 132 12.83 3.55 -3.76
CA LYS A 132 13.51 3.91 -5.02
C LYS A 132 13.54 2.74 -6.00
N ALA A 133 13.87 1.55 -5.51
CA ALA A 133 13.86 0.33 -6.31
C ALA A 133 12.46 0.06 -6.91
N LYS A 134 11.40 0.17 -6.09
CA LYS A 134 10.01 -0.02 -6.53
C LYS A 134 9.58 0.99 -7.59
N MET A 135 9.92 2.28 -7.39
CA MET A 135 9.62 3.33 -8.36
C MET A 135 10.33 3.07 -9.69
N GLY A 136 11.64 2.76 -9.67
CA GLY A 136 12.40 2.45 -10.88
C GLY A 136 11.90 1.20 -11.59
N ALA A 137 11.45 0.18 -10.85
CA ALA A 137 10.89 -1.03 -11.41
C ALA A 137 9.58 -0.73 -12.17
N ALA A 138 8.68 0.05 -11.54
CA ALA A 138 7.42 0.47 -12.13
C ALA A 138 7.64 1.36 -13.36
N GLU A 139 8.59 2.30 -13.30
CA GLU A 139 8.94 3.19 -14.42
C GLU A 139 9.47 2.40 -15.62
N MET A 140 10.35 1.42 -15.40
CA MET A 140 10.84 0.58 -16.48
C MET A 140 9.74 -0.30 -17.09
N LEU A 141 8.82 -0.83 -16.28
CA LEU A 141 7.71 -1.63 -16.78
C LEU A 141 6.71 -0.79 -17.58
N LEU A 142 6.44 0.45 -17.14
CA LEU A 142 5.62 1.40 -17.88
C LEU A 142 6.22 1.71 -19.27
N LYS A 143 7.50 2.04 -19.30
CA LYS A 143 8.21 2.30 -20.55
C LYS A 143 8.14 1.10 -21.50
N ARG A 144 8.30 -0.12 -20.96
CA ARG A 144 8.15 -1.35 -21.74
C ARG A 144 6.72 -1.63 -22.19
N ALA A 145 5.72 -1.28 -21.39
CA ALA A 145 4.33 -1.41 -21.79
C ALA A 145 4.00 -0.45 -22.95
N GLU A 146 4.50 0.79 -22.88
CA GLU A 146 4.41 1.78 -23.97
C GLU A 146 5.14 1.29 -25.23
N GLU A 147 6.37 0.79 -25.10
CA GLU A 147 7.18 0.25 -26.21
C GLU A 147 6.62 -1.06 -26.79
N GLY A 148 6.02 -1.91 -25.96
CA GLY A 148 5.39 -3.17 -26.37
C GLY A 148 4.08 -2.97 -27.13
N LEU A 149 3.34 -1.91 -26.83
CA LEU A 149 2.18 -1.47 -27.60
C LEU A 149 2.56 -0.98 -29.02
N CYS A 150 3.83 -0.64 -29.28
CA CYS A 150 4.31 -0.23 -30.60
C CYS A 150 4.37 -1.37 -31.63
N HIS A 151 4.42 -2.64 -31.19
CA HIS A 151 4.61 -3.79 -32.10
C HIS A 151 3.34 -4.58 -32.44
N ILE A 152 2.19 -4.13 -31.95
CA ILE A 152 0.87 -4.66 -32.32
C ILE A 152 -0.01 -3.54 -32.90
N SER A 153 0.48 -2.90 -33.96
CA SER A 153 -0.44 -2.40 -34.99
C SER A 153 -0.85 -3.56 -35.88
N PRO A 154 -2.14 -3.63 -36.29
CA PRO A 154 -2.65 -4.74 -37.06
C PRO A 154 -1.94 -4.80 -38.41
N SER A 155 -1.56 -6.00 -38.82
CA SER A 155 -1.31 -6.33 -40.21
C SER A 155 -2.49 -5.80 -41.02
N LYS A 156 -2.25 -4.72 -41.79
CA LYS A 156 -3.14 -4.27 -42.84
C LYS A 156 -2.62 -4.83 -44.15
N GLY A 157 -3.46 -5.64 -44.79
CA GLY A 157 -3.56 -5.80 -46.25
C GLY A 157 -2.48 -6.64 -46.90
#